data_AF-A0A3D4NPD2-F1
#
_entry.id   AF-A0A3D4NPD2-F1
#
_cell.length_a   1.000
_cell.length_b   1.000
_cell.length_c   1.000
_cell.angle_alpha   90.00
_cell.angle_beta   90.00
_cell.angle_gamma   90.00
#
_symmetry.space_group_name_H-M   'P 1'
#
loop_
_entity.id
_entity.type
_entity.pdbx_description
1 polymer ?
#
loop_
_entity_poly.entity_id
_entity_poly.type
_entity_poly.pdbx_seq_one_letter_code
_entity_poly.pdbx_strand_id
1 'polypeptide(L)' 'TQILGQEKLIERLLIALLADGHMLVEGAPGLAKTKAIKELAEGIEAQFHRIQFTPDL' A
#
# COMPACT_ATOMS: atom_id res chain seq x y z
N THR A 1 8.47 -1.70 -14.48
CA THR A 1 7.19 -2.42 -14.69
C THR A 1 6.25 -2.01 -13.58
N GLN A 2 5.77 -0.78 -13.70
CA GLN A 2 5.08 -0.03 -12.64
C GLN A 2 3.63 -0.52 -12.57
N ILE A 3 3.10 -0.66 -11.37
CA ILE A 3 1.75 -1.17 -11.06
C ILE A 3 0.72 -0.91 -12.18
N LEU A 4 0.26 -1.97 -12.85
CA LEU A 4 -0.79 -1.88 -13.87
C LEU A 4 -2.17 -2.03 -13.23
N GLY A 5 -3.05 -1.05 -13.44
CA GLY A 5 -4.48 -1.16 -13.12
C GLY A 5 -4.88 -0.91 -11.66
N GLN A 6 -4.04 -0.23 -10.85
CA GLN A 6 -4.37 0.11 -9.46
C GLN A 6 -4.33 1.63 -9.18
N GLU A 7 -4.70 2.46 -10.15
CA GLU A 7 -4.70 3.93 -10.02
C GLU A 7 -5.47 4.41 -8.78
N LYS A 8 -6.66 3.83 -8.54
CA LYS A 8 -7.51 4.16 -7.39
C LYS A 8 -6.86 3.82 -6.03
N LEU A 9 -6.05 2.76 -5.97
CA LEU A 9 -5.32 2.41 -4.76
C LEU A 9 -4.22 3.45 -4.49
N ILE A 10 -3.48 3.83 -5.55
CA ILE A 10 -2.40 4.83 -5.47
C ILE A 10 -2.96 6.17 -5.02
N GLU A 11 -4.07 6.63 -5.62
CA GLU A 11 -4.73 7.88 -5.25
C GLU A 11 -5.11 7.89 -3.76
N ARG A 12 -5.72 6.81 -3.26
CA ARG A 12 -6.09 6.70 -1.84
C ARG A 12 -4.89 6.63 -0.91
N LEU A 13 -3.80 5.99 -1.32
CA LEU A 13 -2.56 5.98 -0.55
C LEU A 13 -1.98 7.39 -0.41
N LEU A 14 -1.99 8.17 -1.49
CA LEU A 14 -1.54 9.56 -1.48
C LEU A 14 -2.44 10.44 -0.60
N ILE A 15 -3.75 10.29 -0.69
CA ILE A 15 -4.70 11.03 0.16
C ILE A 15 -4.46 10.70 1.65
N ALA A 16 -4.33 9.42 1.99
CA ALA A 16 -4.07 9.01 3.38
C ALA A 16 -2.74 9.58 3.89
N LEU A 17 -1.68 9.52 3.08
CA LEU A 17 -0.38 10.09 3.43
C LEU A 17 -0.44 11.61 3.67
N LEU A 18 -1.07 12.36 2.74
CA LEU A 18 -1.17 13.82 2.83
C LEU A 18 -2.07 14.29 3.97
N ALA A 19 -3.03 13.47 4.39
CA ALA A 19 -3.93 13.74 5.50
C ALA A 19 -3.39 13.25 6.86
N ASP A 20 -2.17 12.70 6.91
CA ASP A 20 -1.61 12.01 8.08
C ASP A 20 -2.55 10.93 8.64
N GLY A 21 -3.24 10.23 7.73
CA GLY A 21 -4.26 9.24 8.04
C GLY A 21 -3.77 7.80 7.88
N HIS A 22 -4.50 6.87 8.51
CA HIS A 22 -4.28 5.43 8.33
C HIS A 22 -5.32 4.84 7.38
N MET A 23 -4.92 3.87 6.57
CA MET A 23 -5.81 3.20 5.63
C MET A 23 -5.75 1.68 5.80
N LEU A 24 -6.94 1.08 5.85
CA LEU A 24 -7.11 -0.37 5.75
C LEU A 24 -7.34 -0.75 4.27
N VAL A 25 -6.50 -1.64 3.74
CA VAL A 25 -6.57 -2.04 2.32
C VAL A 25 -7.10 -3.47 2.19
N GLU A 26 -8.41 -3.59 1.97
CA GLU A 26 -9.09 -4.87 1.77
C GLU A 26 -9.15 -5.30 0.30
N GLY A 27 -9.52 -6.56 0.03
CA GLY A 27 -9.69 -7.10 -1.33
C GLY A 27 -9.06 -8.48 -1.52
N ALA A 28 -9.34 -9.09 -2.67
CA ALA A 28 -8.88 -10.44 -2.98
C ALA A 28 -7.33 -10.59 -2.97
N PRO A 29 -6.80 -11.76 -2.61
CA PRO A 29 -5.38 -12.07 -2.74
C PRO A 29 -4.94 -11.97 -4.21
N GLY A 30 -3.69 -11.57 -4.44
CA GLY A 30 -3.12 -11.47 -5.80
C GLY A 30 -3.33 -10.14 -6.52
N LEU A 31 -4.07 -9.18 -5.96
CA LEU A 31 -4.30 -7.86 -6.57
C LEU A 31 -3.13 -6.86 -6.41
N ALA A 32 -1.90 -7.37 -6.26
CA ALA A 32 -0.67 -6.58 -6.16
C ALA A 32 -0.65 -5.45 -5.09
N LYS A 33 -1.54 -5.47 -4.09
CA LYS A 33 -1.67 -4.42 -3.06
C LYS A 33 -0.37 -4.12 -2.33
N THR A 34 0.32 -5.16 -1.87
CA THR A 34 1.63 -5.01 -1.19
C THR A 34 2.69 -4.43 -2.12
N LYS A 35 2.68 -4.84 -3.40
CA LYS A 35 3.61 -4.31 -4.41
C LYS A 35 3.34 -2.84 -4.68
N ALA A 36 2.07 -2.42 -4.73
CA ALA A 36 1.69 -1.04 -4.93
C ALA A 36 2.16 -0.12 -3.79
N ILE A 37 2.00 -0.55 -2.54
CA ILE A 37 2.46 0.22 -1.37
C ILE A 37 3.99 0.31 -1.34
N LYS A 38 4.68 -0.81 -1.64
CA LYS A 38 6.15 -0.84 -1.66
C LYS A 38 6.72 0.09 -2.74
N GLU A 39 6.21 0.02 -3.96
CA GLU A 39 6.66 0.88 -5.07
C GLU A 39 6.35 2.35 -4.81
N LEU A 40 5.18 2.66 -4.20
CA LEU A 40 4.88 4.04 -3.81
C LEU A 40 5.91 4.55 -2.78
N ALA A 41 6.22 3.76 -1.75
CA ALA A 41 7.19 4.13 -0.74
C ALA A 41 8.59 4.36 -1.33
N GLU A 42 9.03 3.51 -2.25
CA GLU A 42 10.28 3.69 -3.00
C GLU A 42 10.28 4.99 -3.82
N GLY A 43 9.15 5.33 -4.47
CA GLY A 43 9.02 6.54 -5.29
C GLY A 43 8.99 7.86 -4.52
N ILE A 44 8.71 7.84 -3.22
CA ILE A 44 8.68 9.02 -2.34
C ILE A 44 9.77 9.01 -1.27
N GLU A 45 10.74 8.09 -1.37
CA GLU A 45 11.81 7.89 -0.38
C GLU A 45 11.31 7.66 1.06
N ALA A 46 10.14 7.03 1.21
CA ALA A 46 9.55 6.69 2.50
C ALA A 46 9.99 5.31 3.00
N GLN A 47 9.95 5.11 4.32
CA GLN A 47 10.19 3.81 4.94
C GLN A 47 8.95 2.93 4.83
N PHE A 48 9.11 1.73 4.28
CA PHE A 48 8.05 0.72 4.23
C PHE A 48 8.28 -0.38 5.26
N HIS A 49 7.32 -0.57 6.15
CA HIS A 49 7.29 -1.66 7.12
C HIS A 49 6.07 -2.56 6.89
N ARG A 50 6.29 -3.87 6.78
CA ARG A 50 5.22 -4.87 6.70
C ARG A 50 5.19 -5.69 7.97
N ILE A 51 4.04 -5.65 8.66
CA ILE A 51 3.75 -6.51 9.81
C ILE A 51 2.70 -7.54 9.36
N GLN A 52 3.01 -8.82 9.50
CA GLN A 52 2.08 -9.90 9.21
C GLN A 52 1.46 -10.37 10.53
N PHE A 53 0.14 -10.25 10.64
CA PHE A 53 -0.59 -10.87 11.74
C PHE A 53 -0.59 -12.40 11.54
N THR A 54 -0.10 -13.12 12.53
CA THR A 54 -0.18 -14.59 12.64
C THR A 54 -1.10 -14.93 13.81
N PRO A 55 -1.84 -16.05 13.76
CA PRO A 55 -2.75 -16.44 14.84
C PRO A 55 -2.01 -16.78 16.15
N ASP A 56 -0.71 -16.98 16.08
CA ASP A 56 0.17 -17.28 17.21
C ASP A 56 0.60 -16.02 18.00
N LEU A 57 0.07 -14.84 17.63
CA LEU A 57 0.33 -13.54 18.26
C LEU A 57 -0.92 -12.99 18.96
#